data_AF-A0A410MAR7-F1
#
_entry.id   AF-A0A410MAR7-F1
#
_cell.length_a   1.000
_cell.length_b   1.000
_cell.length_c   1.000
_cell.angle_alpha   90.00
_cell.angle_beta   90.00
_cell.angle_gamma   90.00
#
_symmetry.space_group_name_H-M   'P 1'
#
loop_
_entity.id
_entity.type
_entity.pdbx_description
1 polymer ?
#
loop_
_entity_poly.entity_id
_entity_poly.type
_entity_poly.pdbx_seq_one_letter_code
_entity_poly.pdbx_strand_id
1 'polypeptide(L)'
;MNITMFIEYSAFMSLLILSIVLTLRVRKDDDESVGEDHEQFNSTLEKKLYDGLLSYGLRPGLHYQVGKYSIDIAFPSVKIAVEAIEQDFLNSSYEMDDEWEKEVYLKNHGWTVLRFSGARIDEDLSRVVEKISRELTNKSNSS
;
A
#
# COMPACT_ATOMS: atom_id res chain seq x y z
N MET A 1 40.45 -33.12 14.20
CA MET A 1 39.59 -32.59 13.13
C MET A 1 40.49 -31.86 12.14
N ASN A 2 40.38 -32.14 10.83
CA ASN A 2 41.25 -31.50 9.83
C ASN A 2 40.99 -29.99 9.83
N ILE A 3 42.06 -29.19 9.95
CA ILE A 3 41.99 -27.72 9.93
C ILE A 3 41.33 -27.24 8.63
N THR A 4 41.60 -27.90 7.51
CA THR A 4 40.93 -27.65 6.22
C THR A 4 39.43 -27.86 6.28
N MET A 5 38.95 -28.99 6.82
CA MET A 5 37.51 -29.20 7.01
C MET A 5 36.90 -28.12 7.93
N PHE A 6 37.58 -27.74 9.01
CA PHE A 6 37.07 -26.72 9.92
C PHE A 6 36.90 -25.35 9.24
N ILE A 7 37.84 -24.96 8.36
CA ILE A 7 37.77 -23.73 7.58
C ILE A 7 36.61 -23.79 6.57
N GLU A 8 36.45 -24.92 5.87
CA GLU A 8 35.36 -25.12 4.90
C GLU A 8 33.98 -25.02 5.57
N TYR A 9 33.78 -25.69 6.71
CA TYR A 9 32.55 -25.59 7.48
C TYR A 9 32.28 -24.17 7.99
N SER A 10 33.32 -23.48 8.46
CA SER A 10 33.19 -22.10 8.94
C SER A 10 32.78 -21.13 7.83
N ALA A 11 33.35 -21.29 6.62
CA ALA A 11 32.99 -20.50 5.44
C ALA A 11 31.55 -20.78 5.00
N PHE A 12 31.13 -22.05 4.94
CA PHE A 12 29.77 -22.43 4.58
C PHE A 12 28.74 -21.86 5.56
N MET A 13 28.98 -22.00 6.87
CA MET A 13 28.06 -21.46 7.89
C MET A 13 27.97 -19.94 7.84
N SER A 14 29.09 -19.25 7.54
CA SER A 14 29.09 -17.79 7.38
C SER A 14 28.24 -17.34 6.19
N LEU A 15 28.34 -18.04 5.06
CA LEU A 15 27.52 -17.77 3.88
C LEU A 15 26.04 -18.07 4.12
N LEU A 16 25.71 -19.16 4.83
CA LEU A 16 24.34 -19.52 5.20
C LEU A 16 23.72 -18.46 6.12
N ILE A 17 24.44 -18.02 7.15
CA ILE A 17 23.97 -16.97 8.05
C ILE A 17 23.79 -15.66 7.27
N LEU A 18 24.74 -15.30 6.41
CA LEU A 18 24.64 -14.11 5.58
C LEU A 18 23.43 -14.17 4.64
N SER A 19 23.16 -15.31 4.00
CA SER A 19 21.99 -15.45 3.13
C SER A 19 20.69 -15.31 3.91
N ILE A 20 20.61 -15.92 5.10
CA ILE A 20 19.44 -15.78 5.98
C ILE A 20 19.26 -14.32 6.40
N VAL A 21 20.32 -13.62 6.81
CA VAL A 21 20.27 -12.21 7.20
C VAL A 21 19.82 -11.33 6.03
N LEU A 22 20.34 -11.56 4.82
CA LEU A 22 19.93 -10.82 3.62
C LEU A 22 18.47 -11.10 3.28
N THR A 23 18.02 -12.36 3.32
CA THR A 23 16.60 -12.70 3.08
C THR A 23 15.68 -12.09 4.13
N LEU A 24 16.09 -12.07 5.41
CA LEU A 24 15.31 -11.42 6.48
C LEU A 24 15.30 -9.90 6.33
N ARG A 25 16.40 -9.27 5.87
CA ARG A 25 16.44 -7.83 5.60
C ARG A 25 15.54 -7.43 4.44
N VAL A 26 15.65 -8.12 3.31
CA VAL A 26 14.80 -7.88 2.13
C VAL A 26 13.32 -8.03 2.51
N ARG A 27 12.98 -9.07 3.28
CA ARG A 27 11.61 -9.27 3.76
C ARG A 27 11.15 -8.20 4.76
N LYS A 28 12.05 -7.63 5.55
CA LYS A 28 11.74 -6.55 6.50
C LYS A 28 11.51 -5.21 5.80
N ASP A 29 12.25 -4.92 4.73
CA ASP A 29 12.04 -3.71 3.93
C ASP A 29 10.66 -3.71 3.24
N ASP A 30 10.11 -4.90 2.94
CA ASP A 30 8.72 -5.06 2.47
C ASP A 30 7.67 -4.89 3.59
N ASP A 31 8.05 -5.09 4.86
CA ASP A 31 7.15 -5.10 6.03
C ASP A 31 7.10 -3.76 6.78
N GLU A 32 8.00 -2.80 6.50
CA GLU A 32 8.08 -1.49 7.19
C GLU A 32 6.99 -0.47 6.77
N SER A 33 5.87 -0.92 6.19
CA SER A 33 4.66 -0.09 6.04
C SER A 33 3.41 -0.66 6.72
N VAL A 34 3.54 -1.76 7.47
CA VAL A 34 2.47 -2.24 8.34
C VAL A 34 2.55 -1.47 9.65
N GLY A 35 1.95 -0.28 9.66
CA GLY A 35 1.71 0.47 10.90
C GLY A 35 0.82 -0.37 11.82
N GLU A 36 1.39 -0.93 12.88
CA GLU A 36 0.64 -1.55 13.97
C GLU A 36 -0.17 -0.49 14.72
N ASP A 37 -1.49 -0.65 14.62
CA ASP A 37 -2.47 -0.61 15.71
C ASP A 37 -2.72 0.71 16.46
N HIS A 38 -3.68 1.48 15.93
CA HIS A 38 -4.96 1.87 16.56
C HIS A 38 -5.49 3.15 15.87
N GLU A 39 -5.62 3.14 14.54
CA GLU A 39 -6.02 4.34 13.79
C GLU A 39 -7.52 4.40 13.57
N GLN A 40 -8.09 5.53 13.97
CA GLN A 40 -9.46 5.95 13.68
C GLN A 40 -9.59 6.08 12.18
N PHE A 41 -10.13 5.06 11.52
CA PHE A 41 -10.69 5.23 10.18
C PHE A 41 -11.57 6.49 10.18
N ASN A 42 -11.37 7.35 9.19
CA ASN A 42 -12.12 8.59 9.04
C ASN A 42 -13.61 8.28 8.76
N SER A 43 -13.92 7.09 8.22
CA SER A 43 -15.30 6.63 8.00
C SER A 43 -15.47 5.11 8.13
N THR A 44 -16.74 4.69 8.30
CA THR A 44 -17.11 3.26 8.22
C THR A 44 -16.86 2.69 6.82
N LEU A 45 -16.97 3.54 5.80
CA LEU A 45 -16.76 3.16 4.40
C LEU A 45 -15.28 2.86 4.12
N GLU A 46 -14.38 3.71 4.60
CA GLU A 46 -12.93 3.51 4.52
C GLU A 46 -12.54 2.19 5.19
N LYS A 47 -13.05 1.95 6.41
CA LYS A 47 -12.84 0.68 7.11
C LYS A 47 -13.30 -0.53 6.28
N LYS A 48 -14.51 -0.46 5.71
CA LYS A 48 -15.06 -1.53 4.88
C LYS A 48 -14.18 -1.80 3.66
N LEU A 49 -13.67 -0.76 3.02
CA LEU A 49 -12.76 -0.90 1.88
C LEU A 49 -11.43 -1.53 2.32
N TYR A 50 -10.84 -1.06 3.43
CA TYR A 50 -9.60 -1.61 3.98
C TYR A 50 -9.72 -3.09 4.35
N ASP A 51 -10.75 -3.45 5.13
CA ASP A 51 -11.05 -4.84 5.50
C ASP A 51 -11.28 -5.71 4.26
N GLY A 52 -11.96 -5.14 3.25
CA GLY A 52 -12.12 -5.72 1.93
C GLY A 52 -10.79 -6.07 1.29
N LEU A 53 -9.87 -5.11 1.16
CA LEU A 53 -8.56 -5.32 0.56
C LEU A 53 -7.76 -6.41 1.31
N LEU A 54 -7.78 -6.39 2.64
CA LEU A 54 -7.12 -7.40 3.46
C LEU A 54 -7.68 -8.81 3.21
N SER A 55 -9.00 -8.94 3.09
CA SER A 55 -9.67 -10.24 2.87
C SER A 55 -9.30 -10.89 1.53
N TYR A 56 -8.85 -10.10 0.54
CA TYR A 56 -8.35 -10.58 -0.75
C TYR A 56 -6.82 -10.74 -0.79
N GLY A 57 -6.14 -10.62 0.37
CA GLY A 57 -4.70 -10.83 0.48
C GLY A 57 -3.85 -9.62 0.12
N LEU A 58 -4.44 -8.45 -0.13
CA LEU A 58 -3.70 -7.21 -0.33
C LEU A 58 -3.20 -6.69 1.03
N ARG A 59 -2.17 -5.83 0.98
CA ARG A 59 -1.51 -5.25 2.16
C ARG A 59 -1.32 -3.74 1.98
N PRO A 60 -2.39 -2.94 2.06
CA PRO A 60 -2.27 -1.49 2.04
C PRO A 60 -1.80 -0.94 3.39
N GLY A 61 -1.12 0.20 3.36
CA GLY A 61 -0.91 1.06 4.53
C GLY A 61 -2.06 2.08 4.69
N LEU A 62 -2.22 2.63 5.89
CA LEU A 62 -3.20 3.66 6.20
C LEU A 62 -2.55 5.03 6.38
N HIS A 63 -3.31 6.10 6.14
CA HIS A 63 -2.97 7.51 6.40
C HIS A 63 -1.57 7.93 5.92
N TYR A 64 -1.15 7.41 4.77
CA TYR A 64 0.20 7.59 4.24
C TYR A 64 0.45 9.06 3.86
N GLN A 65 1.50 9.65 4.43
CA GLN A 65 1.82 11.06 4.20
C GLN A 65 2.61 11.28 2.92
N VAL A 66 2.13 12.21 2.08
CA VAL A 66 2.81 12.71 0.89
C VAL A 66 2.82 14.23 0.95
N GLY A 67 3.94 14.79 1.43
CA GLY A 67 4.07 16.23 1.62
C GLY A 67 3.07 16.76 2.64
N LYS A 68 2.16 17.63 2.20
CA LYS A 68 1.10 18.21 3.06
C LYS A 68 -0.20 17.40 3.08
N TYR A 69 -0.32 16.35 2.26
CA TYR A 69 -1.54 15.56 2.13
C TYR A 69 -1.35 14.16 2.71
N SER A 70 -2.43 13.65 3.34
CA SER A 70 -2.53 12.26 3.76
C SER A 70 -3.43 11.48 2.79
N ILE A 71 -3.02 10.25 2.48
CA ILE A 71 -3.79 9.29 1.69
C ILE A 71 -4.39 8.27 2.67
N ASP A 72 -5.71 8.11 2.63
CA ASP A 72 -6.43 7.19 3.53
C ASP A 72 -5.91 5.75 3.42
N ILE A 73 -5.87 5.20 2.21
CA ILE A 73 -5.37 3.84 1.94
C ILE A 73 -4.32 3.91 0.82
N ALA A 74 -3.11 3.39 1.07
CA ALA A 74 -1.99 3.50 0.15
C ALA A 74 -1.26 2.18 -0.10
N PHE A 75 -0.70 2.04 -1.31
CA PHE A 75 0.30 1.05 -1.68
C PHE A 75 1.60 1.78 -2.04
N PRO A 76 2.46 2.10 -1.06
CA PRO A 76 3.59 3.01 -1.27
C PRO A 76 4.64 2.50 -2.25
N SER A 77 4.89 1.18 -2.26
CA SER A 77 5.90 0.54 -3.12
C SER A 77 5.65 0.78 -4.62
N VAL A 78 4.39 0.92 -5.01
CA VAL A 78 3.95 1.16 -6.40
C VAL A 78 3.25 2.51 -6.60
N LYS A 79 3.23 3.34 -5.55
CA LYS A 79 2.60 4.67 -5.52
C LYS A 79 1.16 4.66 -6.02
N ILE A 80 0.32 3.80 -5.45
CA ILE A 80 -1.13 3.82 -5.67
C ILE A 80 -1.84 4.31 -4.41
N ALA A 81 -2.65 5.35 -4.56
CA ALA A 81 -3.56 5.87 -3.55
C ALA A 81 -4.97 5.32 -3.83
N VAL A 82 -5.67 4.87 -2.79
CA VAL A 82 -7.05 4.38 -2.86
C VAL A 82 -7.89 5.19 -1.89
N GLU A 83 -8.97 5.78 -2.39
CA GLU A 83 -9.83 6.67 -1.61
C GLU A 83 -11.30 6.24 -1.72
N ALA A 84 -11.96 6.19 -0.58
CA ALA A 84 -13.39 5.90 -0.46
C ALA A 84 -14.17 7.21 -0.29
N ILE A 85 -15.23 7.39 -1.07
CA ILE A 85 -15.98 8.65 -1.11
C ILE A 85 -17.43 8.41 -0.71
N GLU A 86 -17.96 9.15 0.28
CA GLU A 86 -19.33 8.97 0.75
C GLU A 86 -20.43 9.50 -0.20
N GLN A 87 -20.13 10.44 -1.10
CA GLN A 87 -21.08 10.96 -2.11
C GLN A 87 -20.44 11.06 -3.51
N ASP A 88 -21.26 10.97 -4.56
CA ASP A 88 -20.87 11.46 -5.89
C ASP A 88 -20.64 12.99 -5.76
N PHE A 89 -19.37 13.40 -5.63
CA PHE A 89 -18.96 14.78 -5.41
C PHE A 89 -19.63 15.75 -6.39
N LEU A 90 -20.65 16.45 -5.93
CA LEU A 90 -21.24 17.63 -6.57
C LEU A 90 -22.07 18.31 -5.48
N ASN A 91 -21.53 19.31 -4.78
CA ASN A 91 -22.33 20.41 -4.19
C ASN A 91 -21.57 21.59 -3.54
N SER A 92 -20.23 21.59 -3.43
CA SER A 92 -19.49 22.80 -3.01
C SER A 92 -18.22 23.01 -3.84
N SER A 93 -17.98 24.25 -4.29
CA SER A 93 -16.84 24.58 -5.16
C SER A 93 -15.49 24.53 -4.42
N TYR A 94 -15.49 24.77 -3.11
CA TYR A 94 -14.27 24.87 -2.31
C TYR A 94 -13.66 23.49 -2.00
N GLU A 95 -14.49 22.52 -1.60
CA GLU A 95 -14.01 21.13 -1.37
C GLU A 95 -13.52 20.49 -2.66
N MET A 96 -14.07 20.91 -3.80
CA MET A 96 -13.59 20.47 -5.09
C MET A 96 -12.18 21.02 -5.36
N ASP A 97 -11.93 22.31 -5.15
CA ASP A 97 -10.59 22.90 -5.39
C ASP A 97 -9.49 22.22 -4.54
N ASP A 98 -9.75 21.94 -3.26
CA ASP A 98 -8.81 21.25 -2.38
C ASP A 98 -8.54 19.80 -2.85
N GLU A 99 -9.58 19.08 -3.29
CA GLU A 99 -9.48 17.71 -3.80
C GLU A 99 -8.73 17.64 -5.15
N TRP A 100 -8.96 18.64 -6.01
CA TRP A 100 -8.22 18.81 -7.26
C TRP A 100 -6.76 19.17 -7.01
N GLU A 101 -6.47 20.04 -6.03
CA GLU A 101 -5.10 20.39 -5.66
C GLU A 101 -4.36 19.16 -5.11
N LYS A 102 -5.01 18.36 -4.27
CA LYS A 102 -4.49 17.08 -3.78
C LYS A 102 -4.19 16.11 -4.93
N GLU A 103 -5.13 15.92 -5.85
CA GLU A 103 -4.94 15.02 -7.00
C GLU A 103 -3.75 15.45 -7.87
N VAL A 104 -3.68 16.74 -8.22
CA VAL A 104 -2.60 17.30 -9.02
C VAL A 104 -1.26 17.13 -8.30
N TYR A 105 -1.21 17.40 -7.00
CA TYR A 105 -0.01 17.21 -6.20
C TYR A 105 0.44 15.75 -6.20
N LEU A 106 -0.45 14.81 -5.88
CA LEU A 106 -0.14 13.38 -5.85
C LEU A 106 0.35 12.87 -7.21
N LYS A 107 -0.33 13.26 -8.28
CA LYS A 107 0.05 12.92 -9.66
C LYS A 107 1.43 13.44 -10.02
N ASN A 108 1.76 14.67 -9.64
CA ASN A 108 3.08 15.26 -9.85
C ASN A 108 4.19 14.54 -9.05
N HIS A 109 3.84 13.82 -7.98
CA HIS A 109 4.76 12.99 -7.19
C HIS A 109 4.77 11.51 -7.63
N GLY A 110 4.12 11.19 -8.75
CA GLY A 110 4.13 9.88 -9.38
C GLY A 110 3.06 8.91 -8.86
N TRP A 111 2.11 9.41 -8.07
CA TRP A 111 1.01 8.62 -7.53
C TRP A 111 -0.13 8.47 -8.55
N THR A 112 -0.72 7.28 -8.57
CA THR A 112 -2.01 7.03 -9.22
C THR A 112 -3.10 7.05 -8.15
N VAL A 113 -4.11 7.90 -8.30
CA VAL A 113 -5.24 7.99 -7.35
C VAL A 113 -6.44 7.21 -7.88
N LEU A 114 -6.94 6.26 -7.11
CA LEU A 114 -8.12 5.44 -7.43
C LEU A 114 -9.24 5.77 -6.43
N ARG A 115 -10.27 6.44 -6.92
CA ARG A 115 -11.44 6.83 -6.13
C ARG A 115 -12.63 5.92 -6.38
N PHE A 116 -13.31 5.54 -5.31
CA PHE A 116 -14.50 4.68 -5.36
C PHE A 116 -15.61 5.28 -4.50
N SER A 117 -16.80 5.43 -5.08
CA SER A 117 -17.97 5.86 -4.32
C SER A 117 -18.42 4.78 -3.34
N GLY A 118 -19.04 5.20 -2.24
CA GLY A 118 -19.56 4.29 -1.23
C GLY A 118 -20.56 3.31 -1.79
N ALA A 119 -21.46 3.80 -2.66
CA ALA A 119 -22.40 2.95 -3.38
C ALA A 119 -21.70 1.84 -4.18
N ARG A 120 -20.56 2.14 -4.82
CA ARG A 120 -19.81 1.14 -5.59
C ARG A 120 -19.12 0.11 -4.70
N ILE A 121 -18.56 0.54 -3.58
CA ILE A 121 -17.94 -0.33 -2.57
C ILE A 121 -19.00 -1.23 -1.93
N ASP A 122 -20.20 -0.72 -1.70
CA ASP A 122 -21.32 -1.46 -1.13
C ASP A 122 -21.93 -2.47 -2.09
N GLU A 123 -22.10 -2.08 -3.36
CA GLU A 123 -22.68 -2.92 -4.41
C GLU A 123 -21.76 -4.07 -4.80
N ASP A 124 -20.47 -3.78 -5.05
CA ASP A 124 -19.56 -4.73 -5.70
C ASP A 124 -18.10 -4.54 -5.26
N LEU A 125 -17.87 -4.79 -3.96
CA LEU A 125 -16.53 -4.75 -3.37
C LEU A 125 -15.53 -5.65 -4.13
N SER A 126 -15.98 -6.82 -4.61
CA SER A 126 -15.12 -7.75 -5.34
C SER A 126 -14.52 -7.12 -6.61
N ARG A 127 -15.32 -6.40 -7.41
CA ARG A 127 -14.83 -5.70 -8.59
C ARG A 127 -14.00 -4.46 -8.26
N VAL A 128 -14.27 -3.81 -7.13
CA VAL A 128 -13.40 -2.72 -6.63
C VAL A 128 -11.99 -3.26 -6.37
N VAL A 129 -11.91 -4.36 -5.61
CA VAL A 129 -10.63 -5.02 -5.29
C VAL A 129 -9.95 -5.55 -6.56
N GLU A 130 -10.69 -6.15 -7.48
CA GLU A 130 -10.14 -6.62 -8.77
C GLU A 130 -9.50 -5.47 -9.56
N LYS A 131 -10.19 -4.32 -9.64
CA LYS A 131 -9.65 -3.13 -10.31
C LYS A 131 -8.36 -2.67 -9.65
N ILE A 132 -8.33 -2.58 -8.32
CA ILE A 132 -7.12 -2.18 -7.57
C ILE A 132 -5.98 -3.17 -7.82
N SER A 133 -6.24 -4.47 -7.70
CA SER A 133 -5.23 -5.52 -7.95
C SER A 133 -4.64 -5.44 -9.35
N ARG A 134 -5.47 -5.19 -10.37
CA ARG A 134 -5.00 -5.04 -11.75
C ARG A 134 -4.09 -3.82 -11.90
N GLU A 135 -4.44 -2.69 -11.28
CA GLU A 135 -3.59 -1.49 -11.31
C GLU A 135 -2.26 -1.72 -10.58
N LEU A 136 -2.27 -2.42 -9.44
CA LEU A 136 -1.05 -2.81 -8.73
C LEU A 136 -0.12 -3.64 -9.62
N THR A 137 -0.66 -4.65 -10.31
CA THR A 137 0.11 -5.48 -11.25
C THR A 137 0.66 -4.65 -12.41
N ASN A 138 -0.14 -3.77 -13.01
CA ASN A 138 0.28 -2.92 -14.13
C ASN A 138 1.43 -1.98 -13.72
N LYS A 139 1.33 -1.34 -12.55
CA LYS A 139 2.37 -0.46 -12.01
C LYS A 139 3.64 -1.21 -11.66
N SER A 140 3.53 -2.39 -11.05
CA SER A 140 4.67 -3.23 -10.72
C SER A 140 5.45 -3.68 -11.97
N ASN A 141 4.77 -3.89 -13.09
CA ASN A 141 5.42 -4.28 -14.36
C ASN A 141 6.02 -3.09 -15.13
N SER A 142 5.64 -1.87 -14.78
CA SER A 142 6.07 -0.64 -15.46
C SER A 142 7.16 0.13 -14.69
N SER A 143 7.50 -0.32 -13.48
CA SER A 143 8.54 0.26 -12.61
C SER A 143 9.82 -0.56 -12.71
#